data_AF-A0AA40ZYH0-F1
#
_entry.id   AF-A0AA40ZYH0-F1
#
_cell.length_a   1.000
_cell.length_b   1.000
_cell.length_c   1.000
_cell.angle_alpha   90.00
_cell.angle_beta   90.00
_cell.angle_gamma   90.00
#
_symmetry.space_group_name_H-M   'P 1'
#
loop_
_entity.id
_entity.type
_entity.pdbx_description
1 polymer ?
#
loop_
_entity_poly.entity_id
_entity_poly.type
_entity_poly.pdbx_seq_one_letter_code
_entity_poly.pdbx_strand_id
1 'polypeptide(L)'
;MTEHHNSVTRHAVNRWMQRINPRADYETADAEIRSHARAVCVAADFGCQVVKLATGDRLICDGRSVVTVLARHQGIYSVPGFVL
;
A
#
# COMPACT_ATOMS: atom_id res chain seq x y z
N MET A 1 7.40 -21.16 7.49
CA MET A 1 7.30 -19.72 7.16
C MET A 1 6.20 -19.58 6.14
N THR A 2 5.06 -18.99 6.49
CA THR A 2 3.98 -18.76 5.52
C THR A 2 4.42 -17.65 4.58
N GLU A 3 4.58 -17.98 3.30
CA GLU A 3 4.81 -17.00 2.25
C GLU A 3 3.59 -16.07 2.18
N HIS A 4 3.75 -14.83 2.63
CA HIS A 4 2.71 -13.82 2.51
C HIS A 4 2.75 -13.29 1.07
N HIS A 5 1.81 -13.73 0.25
CA HIS A 5 1.71 -13.28 -1.14
C HIS A 5 0.66 -12.17 -1.26
N ASN A 6 1.07 -11.00 -1.76
CA ASN A 6 0.18 -9.91 -2.13
C ASN A 6 0.25 -9.63 -3.64
N SER A 7 -0.85 -9.12 -4.19
CA SER A 7 -0.86 -8.61 -5.56
C SER A 7 -0.54 -7.12 -5.52
N VAL A 8 0.32 -6.64 -6.42
CA VAL A 8 0.64 -5.21 -6.53
C VAL A 8 0.27 -4.76 -7.94
N THR A 9 -0.63 -3.78 -8.02
CA THR A 9 -1.04 -3.25 -9.32
C THR A 9 0.05 -2.34 -9.89
N ARG A 10 0.18 -2.33 -11.22
CA ARG A 10 1.06 -1.37 -11.93
C ARG A 10 0.73 0.08 -11.55
N HIS A 11 -0.54 0.38 -11.28
CA HIS A 11 -0.95 1.69 -10.80
C HIS A 11 -0.31 2.05 -9.45
N ALA A 12 -0.33 1.12 -8.48
CA ALA A 12 0.29 1.33 -7.18
C ALA A 12 1.80 1.63 -7.29
N VAL A 13 2.52 0.86 -8.11
CA VAL A 13 3.96 1.08 -8.37
C VAL A 13 4.21 2.47 -8.95
N ASN A 14 3.46 2.84 -10.00
CA ASN A 14 3.58 4.16 -10.63
C ASN A 14 3.29 5.30 -9.63
N ARG A 15 2.28 5.14 -8.76
CA ARG A 15 1.95 6.15 -7.74
C ARG A 15 3.01 6.23 -6.66
N TRP A 16 3.58 5.10 -6.25
CA TRP A 16 4.68 5.06 -5.30
C TRP A 16 5.91 5.82 -5.85
N MET A 17 6.29 5.55 -7.10
CA MET A 17 7.36 6.31 -7.77
C MET A 17 7.01 7.81 -7.82
N GLN A 18 5.80 8.19 -8.23
CA GLN A 18 5.43 9.61 -8.34
C GLN A 18 5.37 10.35 -6.99
N ARG A 19 4.96 9.68 -5.91
CA ARG A 19 4.55 10.33 -4.65
C ARG A 19 5.53 10.11 -3.50
N ILE A 20 6.24 8.98 -3.50
CA ILE A 20 7.17 8.59 -2.43
C ILE A 20 8.61 8.77 -2.89
N ASN A 21 8.99 8.15 -4.01
CA ASN A 21 10.35 8.27 -4.53
C ASN A 21 10.41 8.36 -6.07
N PRO A 22 10.45 9.59 -6.63
CA PRO A 22 10.49 9.82 -8.07
C PRO A 22 11.76 9.35 -8.78
N ARG A 23 12.81 9.01 -8.02
CA ARG A 23 14.10 8.56 -8.58
C ARG A 23 14.25 7.04 -8.61
N ALA A 24 13.31 6.31 -8.01
CA ALA A 24 13.33 4.86 -8.05
C ALA A 24 12.92 4.34 -9.42
N ASP A 25 13.41 3.14 -9.76
CA ASP A 25 12.89 2.37 -10.89
C ASP A 25 11.67 1.52 -10.49
N TYR A 26 11.06 0.87 -11.48
CA TYR A 26 9.87 0.06 -11.29
C TYR A 26 10.12 -1.14 -10.37
N GLU A 27 11.28 -1.80 -10.51
CA GLU A 27 11.61 -3.01 -9.77
C GLU A 27 11.82 -2.71 -8.28
N THR A 28 12.53 -1.63 -7.97
CA THR A 28 12.71 -1.13 -6.60
C THR A 28 11.36 -0.77 -5.98
N ALA A 29 10.51 -0.06 -6.71
CA ALA A 29 9.20 0.34 -6.22
C ALA A 29 8.27 -0.87 -5.96
N ASP A 30 8.25 -1.85 -6.86
CA ASP A 30 7.46 -3.08 -6.70
C ASP A 30 7.97 -3.92 -5.52
N ALA A 31 9.30 -4.12 -5.42
CA ALA A 31 9.93 -4.84 -4.32
C ALA A 31 9.65 -4.20 -2.96
N GLU A 32 9.74 -2.86 -2.87
CA GLU A 32 9.47 -2.14 -1.62
C GLU A 32 8.01 -2.31 -1.20
N ILE A 33 7.04 -2.18 -2.13
CA ILE A 33 5.62 -2.41 -1.82
C ILE A 33 5.38 -3.86 -1.38
N ARG A 34 6.01 -4.83 -2.06
CA ARG A 34 5.91 -6.26 -1.71
C ARG A 34 6.57 -6.61 -0.38
N SER A 35 7.58 -5.86 0.06
CA SER A 35 8.20 -6.06 1.37
C SER A 35 7.18 -5.96 2.52
N HIS A 36 6.07 -5.27 2.29
CA HIS A 36 4.96 -5.11 3.24
C HIS A 36 3.86 -6.18 3.10
N ALA A 37 4.08 -7.25 2.34
CA ALA A 37 3.07 -8.28 2.08
C ALA A 37 2.45 -8.87 3.35
N ARG A 38 3.24 -9.07 4.41
CA ARG A 38 2.73 -9.54 5.71
C ARG A 38 1.68 -8.59 6.29
N ALA A 39 1.95 -7.29 6.28
CA ALA A 39 1.02 -6.28 6.80
C ALA A 39 -0.25 -6.21 5.95
N VAL A 40 -0.13 -6.33 4.62
CA VAL A 40 -1.26 -6.37 3.69
C VAL A 40 -2.13 -7.62 3.92
N CYS A 41 -1.52 -8.80 4.10
CA CYS A 41 -2.27 -10.02 4.39
C CYS A 41 -3.04 -9.91 5.70
N VAL A 42 -2.40 -9.44 6.77
CA VAL A 42 -3.06 -9.27 8.07
C VAL A 42 -4.20 -8.26 7.96
N ALA A 43 -3.97 -7.10 7.32
CA ALA A 43 -5.02 -6.12 7.10
C ALA A 43 -6.22 -6.71 6.33
N ALA A 44 -5.97 -7.50 5.28
CA ALA A 44 -7.00 -8.18 4.52
C ALA A 44 -7.80 -9.18 5.37
N ASP A 45 -7.13 -9.94 6.24
CA ASP A 45 -7.77 -10.90 7.13
C ASP A 45 -8.71 -10.19 8.15
N PHE A 46 -8.43 -8.94 8.50
CA PHE A 46 -9.30 -8.07 9.30
C PHE A 46 -10.30 -7.25 8.47
N GLY A 47 -10.31 -7.36 7.14
CA GLY A 47 -11.16 -6.55 6.26
C GLY A 47 -10.71 -5.09 6.09
N CYS A 48 -9.52 -4.73 6.57
CA CYS A 48 -9.00 -3.37 6.48
C CYS A 48 -8.54 -3.02 5.05
N GLN A 49 -8.90 -1.83 4.59
CA GLN A 49 -8.53 -1.33 3.25
C GLN A 49 -7.29 -0.41 3.26
N VAL A 50 -6.76 -0.07 4.43
CA VAL A 50 -5.63 0.88 4.54
C VAL A 50 -4.57 0.33 5.47
N VAL A 51 -3.34 0.27 4.98
CA VAL A 51 -2.15 -0.08 5.78
C VAL A 51 -1.27 1.16 5.90
N LYS A 52 -1.13 1.68 7.13
CA LYS A 52 -0.22 2.78 7.44
C LYS A 52 1.17 2.22 7.74
N LEU A 53 2.17 2.67 6.99
CA LEU A 53 3.56 2.29 7.16
C LEU A 53 4.23 3.15 8.25
N ALA A 54 5.37 2.68 8.76
CA ALA A 54 6.15 3.40 9.78
C ALA A 54 6.64 4.77 9.29
N THR A 55 6.88 4.93 7.98
CA THR A 55 7.23 6.20 7.33
C THR A 55 6.09 7.24 7.35
N GLY A 56 4.87 6.80 7.69
CA GLY A 56 3.63 7.58 7.62
C GLY A 56 2.90 7.47 6.28
N ASP A 57 3.50 6.82 5.29
CA ASP A 57 2.86 6.53 4.01
C ASP A 57 1.76 5.48 4.16
N ARG A 58 0.86 5.40 3.19
CA ARG A 58 -0.30 4.52 3.26
C ARG A 58 -0.44 3.71 1.99
N LEU A 59 -0.55 2.39 2.15
CA LEU A 59 -0.96 1.48 1.10
C LEU A 59 -2.48 1.36 1.16
N ILE A 60 -3.13 1.58 0.02
CA ILE A 60 -4.56 1.34 -0.14
C ILE A 60 -4.72 -0.04 -0.76
N CYS A 61 -5.52 -0.87 -0.10
CA CYS A 61 -5.66 -2.28 -0.38
C CYS A 61 -7.12 -2.61 -0.72
N ASP A 62 -7.28 -3.51 -1.68
CA ASP A 62 -8.53 -4.21 -1.95
C ASP A 62 -8.27 -5.71 -1.69
N GLY A 63 -8.71 -6.18 -0.52
CA GLY A 63 -8.26 -7.45 0.04
C GLY A 63 -6.73 -7.51 0.14
N ARG A 64 -6.13 -8.53 -0.49
CA ARG A 64 -4.66 -8.72 -0.52
C ARG A 64 -3.96 -7.99 -1.67
N SER A 65 -4.67 -7.12 -2.38
CA SER A 65 -4.14 -6.39 -3.54
C SER A 65 -3.86 -4.94 -3.19
N VAL A 66 -2.63 -4.46 -3.42
CA VAL A 66 -2.28 -3.04 -3.28
C VAL A 66 -2.67 -2.31 -4.57
N VAL A 67 -3.66 -1.42 -4.45
CA VAL A 67 -4.26 -0.69 -5.59
C VAL A 67 -3.69 0.71 -5.75
N THR A 68 -3.30 1.38 -4.67
CA THR A 68 -2.66 2.69 -4.74
C THR A 68 -1.83 2.99 -3.49
N VAL A 69 -1.05 4.06 -3.53
CA VAL A 69 -0.20 4.50 -2.43
C VAL A 69 -0.37 6.00 -2.22
N LEU A 70 -0.55 6.41 -0.97
CA LEU A 70 -0.61 7.82 -0.56
C LEU A 70 0.64 8.15 0.27
N ALA A 71 1.31 9.24 -0.10
CA ALA A 71 2.42 9.74 0.70
C ALA A 71 1.90 10.34 2.02
N ARG A 72 2.73 10.34 3.06
CA ARG A 72 2.40 10.87 4.39
C ARG A 72 1.76 12.26 4.40
N HIS A 73 2.15 13.11 3.46
CA HIS A 73 1.69 14.50 3.34
C HIS A 73 0.37 14.64 2.56
N GLN A 74 -0.02 13.62 1.79
CA GLN A 74 -1.32 13.58 1.14
C GLN A 74 -2.34 13.09 2.15
N GLY A 75 -3.02 14.02 2.84
CA GLY A 75 -4.12 13.69 3.75
C GLY A 75 -5.08 12.69 3.13
N ILE A 76 -5.57 11.72 3.93
CA ILE A 76 -6.80 11.03 3.54
C ILE A 76 -7.84 12.14 3.58
N TYR A 77 -8.48 12.44 2.45
CA TYR A 77 -9.83 13.01 2.53
C TYR A 77 -10.62 11.97 3.31
N SER A 78 -10.77 12.19 4.61
CA SER A 78 -11.59 11.37 5.48
C SER A 78 -12.97 11.45 4.87
N VAL A 79 -13.33 10.45 4.06
CA VAL A 79 -14.71 10.27 3.66
C VAL A 79 -15.48 10.04 4.95
N PRO A 80 -16.37 10.95 5.36
CA PRO A 80 -17.16 10.73 6.56
C PRO A 80 -18.07 9.53 6.27
N GLY A 81 -17.84 8.41 6.95
CA GLY A 81 -18.71 7.23 6.88
C GLY A 81 -18.03 5.87 6.73
N PHE A 82 -16.71 5.78 6.63
CA PHE A 82 -16.05 4.46 6.54
C PHE A 82 -15.66 3.94 7.92
N VAL A 83 -16.52 3.10 8.49
CA VAL A 83 -16.35 2.37 9.75
C VAL A 83 -16.50 0.88 9.47
N LEU A 84 -15.49 0.12 9.94
CA LEU A 84 -15.28 -1.33 9.98
C LEU A 84 -14.68 -1.96 8.73
#